data_AF-A0A0Q6WPC7-F1
#
_entry.id   AF-A0A0Q6WPC7-F1
#
_cell.length_a   1.000
_cell.length_b   1.000
_cell.length_c   1.000
_cell.angle_alpha   90.00
_cell.angle_beta   90.00
_cell.angle_gamma   90.00
#
_symmetry.space_group_name_H-M   'P 1'
#
loop_
_entity.id
_entity.type
_entity.pdbx_description
1 polymer ?
#
loop_
_entity_poly.entity_id
_entity_poly.type
_entity_poly.pdbx_seq_one_letter_code
_entity_poly.pdbx_strand_id
1 'polypeptide(L)'
;MSTGDHDQRRHDRRHGDKLGTPRYLDPGDTVFSLWGRIIMARYRRIAAAATRHIIQRPLHIGISARIFHPEEGAKGLRSKNLQYLEESIAQWVMSRDVLVFMIPTVNTDGLLHPSNIRLRDYARHLDGLVLQGGADVSPQSYAETPTRPEWSGDRARDMYELELLHEFVEAGKPVMGICRGCQLINVAFGGSLYQDIASDVPDAMAHVHDDYDRHRHEIVFPEGSSLGRMLKMHSGQALVNSIHHQAVKNLGRDMTVEARSAPDGMVEAIRYTKAPFVMGLQWHPEFHRAGGVELLDCTPILDNFLRVARETRF
;
A
#
# COMPACT_ATOMS: atom_id res chain seq x y z
N MET A 1 -41.85 -64.02 -4.75
CA MET A 1 -40.66 -64.76 -4.30
C MET A 1 -39.52 -63.75 -4.31
N SER A 2 -39.01 -63.19 -3.21
CA SER A 2 -38.90 -63.65 -1.83
C SER A 2 -39.28 -62.51 -0.88
N THR A 3 -40.21 -62.78 0.02
CA THR A 3 -40.57 -61.95 1.18
C THR A 3 -39.80 -62.52 2.37
N GLY A 4 -38.87 -61.75 2.93
CA GLY A 4 -38.08 -62.09 4.10
C GLY A 4 -38.46 -61.19 5.27
N ASP A 5 -39.11 -61.81 6.24
CA ASP A 5 -39.61 -61.32 7.52
C ASP A 5 -38.47 -60.90 8.46
N HIS A 6 -38.64 -59.81 9.23
CA HIS A 6 -38.59 -59.87 10.70
C HIS A 6 -38.78 -58.51 11.37
N ASP A 7 -39.90 -58.42 12.09
CA ASP A 7 -40.22 -57.48 13.15
C ASP A 7 -39.52 -57.87 14.48
N GLN A 8 -39.37 -56.87 15.35
CA GLN A 8 -39.27 -56.93 16.82
C GLN A 8 -37.92 -57.27 17.52
N ARG A 9 -37.21 -56.24 18.01
CA ARG A 9 -37.24 -55.76 19.42
C ARG A 9 -35.99 -54.94 19.83
N ARG A 10 -36.29 -53.74 20.33
CA ARG A 10 -35.58 -52.90 21.31
C ARG A 10 -34.29 -53.45 21.94
N HIS A 11 -33.19 -52.71 21.76
CA HIS A 11 -32.22 -52.45 22.83
C HIS A 11 -31.63 -51.05 22.65
N ASP A 12 -32.03 -50.15 23.55
CA ASP A 12 -31.56 -48.76 23.64
C ASP A 12 -30.44 -48.70 24.70
N ARG A 13 -29.19 -48.42 24.28
CA ARG A 13 -28.08 -48.01 25.15
C ARG A 13 -27.06 -47.14 24.40
N ARG A 14 -27.03 -45.85 24.78
CA ARG A 14 -25.87 -44.95 25.00
C ARG A 14 -24.86 -44.74 23.86
N HIS A 15 -24.76 -43.51 23.38
CA HIS A 15 -23.74 -42.55 23.81
C HIS A 15 -23.97 -41.19 23.15
N GLY A 16 -24.11 -40.14 23.96
CA GLY A 16 -24.09 -38.75 23.49
C GLY A 16 -22.66 -38.31 23.23
N ASP A 17 -22.45 -37.63 22.12
CA ASP A 17 -21.19 -36.99 21.78
C ASP A 17 -21.39 -35.46 21.77
N LYS A 18 -20.63 -34.78 22.65
CA LYS A 18 -20.72 -33.35 22.90
C LYS A 18 -19.81 -32.59 21.94
N LEU A 19 -20.33 -31.47 21.43
CA LEU A 19 -19.60 -30.39 20.76
C LEU A 19 -18.27 -30.06 21.48
N GLY A 20 -17.20 -29.98 20.69
CA GLY A 20 -15.87 -29.58 21.15
C GLY A 20 -15.83 -28.13 21.63
N THR A 21 -15.45 -27.98 22.89
CA THR A 21 -15.28 -26.71 23.60
C THR A 21 -14.10 -25.89 23.02
N PRO A 22 -14.18 -24.55 22.96
CA PRO A 22 -13.04 -23.69 22.62
C PRO A 22 -11.82 -23.96 23.51
N ARG A 23 -10.63 -24.01 22.90
CA ARG A 23 -9.36 -24.50 23.47
C ARG A 23 -8.76 -23.69 24.65
N TYR A 24 -9.50 -22.75 25.22
CA TYR A 24 -9.16 -22.05 26.48
C TYR A 24 -9.94 -22.58 27.69
N LEU A 25 -10.73 -23.63 27.51
CA LEU A 25 -11.50 -24.33 28.55
C LEU A 25 -11.02 -25.78 28.71
N ASP A 26 -9.70 -26.00 28.76
CA ASP A 26 -9.15 -27.31 29.10
C ASP A 26 -9.16 -27.47 30.64
N PRO A 27 -9.77 -28.51 31.23
CA PRO A 27 -9.97 -28.62 32.69
C PRO A 27 -8.70 -28.70 33.55
N GLY A 28 -7.50 -28.64 32.95
CA GLY A 28 -6.19 -28.66 33.62
C GLY A 28 -5.42 -27.33 33.55
N ASP A 29 -5.96 -26.30 32.92
CA ASP A 29 -5.22 -25.05 32.69
C ASP A 29 -5.20 -24.16 33.94
N THR A 30 -4.09 -24.22 34.69
CA THR A 30 -3.83 -23.28 35.79
C THR A 30 -3.37 -21.93 35.24
N VAL A 31 -3.63 -20.84 35.98
CA VAL A 31 -3.15 -19.48 35.66
C VAL A 31 -1.64 -19.46 35.40
N PHE A 32 -0.87 -20.28 36.12
CA PHE A 32 0.58 -20.45 35.93
C PHE A 32 0.95 -21.10 34.59
N SER A 33 0.17 -22.08 34.10
CA SER A 33 0.41 -22.71 32.79
C SER A 33 0.13 -21.75 31.63
N LEU A 34 -0.86 -20.86 31.79
CA LEU A 34 -1.20 -19.82 30.83
C LEU A 34 -0.12 -18.74 30.81
N TRP A 35 0.32 -18.28 31.99
CA TRP A 35 1.45 -17.36 32.14
C TRP A 35 2.75 -17.95 31.58
N GLY A 36 3.03 -19.22 31.85
CA GLY A 36 4.20 -19.93 31.31
C GLY A 36 4.19 -19.98 29.78
N ARG A 37 3.04 -20.28 29.16
CA ARG A 37 2.88 -20.25 27.70
C ARG A 37 3.05 -18.85 27.12
N ILE A 38 2.51 -17.82 27.77
CA ILE A 38 2.66 -16.41 27.35
C ILE A 38 4.14 -15.99 27.43
N ILE A 39 4.82 -16.30 28.53
CA ILE A 39 6.25 -16.00 28.71
C ILE A 39 7.09 -16.76 27.68
N MET A 40 6.82 -18.05 27.46
CA MET A 40 7.56 -18.85 26.50
C MET A 40 7.29 -18.42 25.05
N ALA A 41 6.08 -17.99 24.72
CA ALA A 41 5.75 -17.40 23.42
C ALA A 41 6.47 -16.06 23.21
N ARG A 42 6.52 -15.20 24.24
CA ARG A 42 7.31 -13.96 24.22
C ARG A 42 8.80 -14.24 24.06
N TYR A 43 9.35 -15.20 24.80
CA TYR A 43 10.75 -15.61 24.69
C TYR A 43 11.08 -16.15 23.30
N ARG A 44 10.24 -17.04 22.74
CA ARG A 44 10.41 -17.52 21.35
C ARG A 44 10.35 -16.40 20.33
N ARG A 45 9.48 -15.39 20.52
CA ARG A 45 9.41 -14.20 19.66
C ARG A 45 10.70 -13.38 19.74
N ILE A 46 11.19 -13.11 20.94
CA ILE A 46 12.43 -12.36 21.19
C ILE A 46 13.64 -13.12 20.63
N ALA A 47 13.73 -14.42 20.90
CA ALA A 47 14.79 -15.27 20.36
C ALA A 47 14.74 -15.34 18.83
N ALA A 48 13.56 -15.53 18.22
CA ALA A 48 13.41 -15.55 16.77
C ALA A 48 13.67 -14.19 16.10
N ALA A 49 13.43 -13.07 16.80
CA ALA A 49 13.79 -11.73 16.34
C ALA A 49 15.31 -11.51 16.46
N ALA A 50 15.92 -11.90 17.57
CA ALA A 50 17.37 -11.84 17.79
C ALA A 50 18.13 -12.70 16.76
N THR A 51 17.71 -13.95 16.54
CA THR A 51 18.33 -14.82 15.54
C THR A 51 18.14 -14.29 14.12
N ARG A 52 17.00 -13.66 13.79
CA ARG A 52 16.81 -13.02 12.47
C ARG A 52 17.71 -11.81 12.27
N HIS A 53 17.88 -10.97 13.29
CA HIS A 53 18.81 -9.84 13.24
C HIS A 53 20.27 -10.27 13.14
N ILE A 54 20.64 -11.41 13.70
CA ILE A 54 22.00 -11.96 13.60
C ILE A 54 22.28 -12.51 12.20
N ILE A 55 21.26 -12.99 11.46
CA ILE A 55 21.46 -13.70 10.18
C ILE A 55 21.29 -12.79 8.96
N GLN A 56 20.45 -11.74 9.01
CA GLN A 56 20.27 -10.84 7.86
C GLN A 56 20.12 -9.37 8.27
N ARG A 57 20.76 -8.47 7.49
CA ARG A 57 20.55 -7.02 7.64
C ARG A 57 19.06 -6.68 7.44
N PRO A 58 18.52 -5.69 8.18
CA PRO A 58 17.20 -5.13 7.89
C PRO A 58 17.08 -4.68 6.44
N LEU A 59 15.86 -4.74 5.88
CA LEU A 59 15.60 -4.14 4.58
C LEU A 59 15.71 -2.62 4.68
N HIS A 60 16.30 -1.99 3.68
CA HIS A 60 16.36 -0.55 3.53
C HIS A 60 15.31 -0.11 2.54
N ILE A 61 14.24 0.52 3.00
CA ILE A 61 13.14 0.97 2.14
C ILE A 61 13.23 2.48 1.96
N GLY A 62 13.29 2.92 0.70
CA GLY A 62 13.24 4.33 0.35
C GLY A 62 11.81 4.85 0.32
N ILE A 63 11.59 6.05 0.84
CA ILE A 63 10.35 6.80 0.64
C ILE A 63 10.71 8.13 -0.03
N SER A 64 10.08 8.43 -1.16
CA SER A 64 10.33 9.68 -1.89
C SER A 64 9.94 10.89 -1.05
N ALA A 65 10.76 11.94 -0.96
CA ALA A 65 10.38 13.16 -0.24
C ALA A 65 9.22 13.92 -0.90
N ARG A 66 8.37 14.54 -0.07
CA ARG A 66 7.45 15.59 -0.49
C ARG A 66 8.19 16.93 -0.53
N ILE A 67 7.78 17.81 -1.43
CA ILE A 67 8.32 19.17 -1.54
C ILE A 67 7.27 20.14 -0.98
N PHE A 68 7.72 21.04 -0.11
CA PHE A 68 6.98 22.24 0.25
C PHE A 68 7.66 23.41 -0.46
N HIS A 69 6.93 24.05 -1.37
CA HIS A 69 7.39 25.22 -2.09
C HIS A 69 7.17 26.47 -1.23
N PRO A 70 8.10 27.45 -1.27
CA PRO A 70 8.00 28.65 -0.46
C PRO A 70 6.76 29.47 -0.81
N GLU A 71 6.09 29.96 0.22
CA GLU A 71 4.94 30.84 0.07
C GLU A 71 5.38 32.30 -0.08
N GLU A 72 4.73 33.01 -1.01
CA GLU A 72 5.03 34.42 -1.26
C GLU A 72 4.77 35.27 -0.01
N GLY A 73 5.75 36.10 0.36
CA GLY A 73 5.67 36.96 1.55
C GLY A 73 5.85 36.27 2.90
N ALA A 74 6.00 34.94 2.93
CA ALA A 74 6.22 34.21 4.18
C ALA A 74 7.63 34.47 4.75
N LYS A 75 7.79 34.22 6.06
CA LYS A 75 9.09 34.25 6.78
C LYS A 75 9.38 32.88 7.40
N GLY A 76 10.65 32.65 7.74
CA GLY A 76 11.07 31.41 8.41
C GLY A 76 11.02 30.19 7.49
N LEU A 77 10.54 29.06 8.00
CA LEU A 77 10.50 27.80 7.24
C LEU A 77 9.61 27.86 6.00
N ARG A 78 8.50 28.61 6.07
CA ARG A 78 7.54 28.75 4.96
C ARG A 78 8.09 29.56 3.77
N SER A 79 9.25 30.20 3.91
CA SER A 79 9.93 30.91 2.81
C SER A 79 11.07 30.11 2.19
N LYS A 80 11.19 28.82 2.52
CA LYS A 80 12.22 27.92 2.02
C LYS A 80 11.59 26.76 1.25
N ASN A 81 12.37 26.20 0.33
CA ASN A 81 12.07 24.86 -0.20
C ASN A 81 12.37 23.84 0.90
N LEU A 82 11.34 23.19 1.41
CA LEU A 82 11.49 22.13 2.40
C LEU A 82 11.22 20.78 1.75
N GLN A 83 11.94 19.78 2.23
CA GLN A 83 11.68 18.39 1.89
C GLN A 83 11.27 17.67 3.15
N TYR A 84 10.17 16.93 3.09
CA TYR A 84 9.59 16.29 4.26
C TYR A 84 9.04 14.90 3.95
N LEU A 85 8.95 14.10 5.00
CA LEU A 85 8.38 12.76 5.01
C LEU A 85 7.18 12.77 5.96
N GLU A 86 6.04 12.26 5.50
CA GLU A 86 4.89 12.12 6.37
C GLU A 86 5.12 11.02 7.41
N GLU A 87 4.75 11.26 8.66
CA GLU A 87 4.95 10.31 9.75
C GLU A 87 4.13 9.02 9.54
N SER A 88 2.89 9.14 9.09
CA SER A 88 1.96 8.02 8.91
C SER A 88 2.53 6.93 7.98
N ILE A 89 2.99 7.31 6.78
CA ILE A 89 3.55 6.39 5.80
C ILE A 89 4.87 5.80 6.30
N ALA A 90 5.71 6.60 6.96
CA ALA A 90 6.96 6.12 7.54
C ALA A 90 6.68 5.05 8.61
N GLN A 91 5.77 5.32 9.55
CA GLN A 91 5.38 4.39 10.62
C GLN A 91 4.70 3.14 10.06
N TRP A 92 3.88 3.28 9.01
CA TRP A 92 3.24 2.15 8.36
C TRP A 92 4.28 1.20 7.74
N VAL A 93 5.26 1.71 7.00
CA VAL A 93 6.35 0.88 6.44
C VAL A 93 7.23 0.29 7.55
N MET A 94 7.56 1.08 8.58
CA MET A 94 8.35 0.62 9.75
C MET A 94 7.60 -0.37 10.66
N SER A 95 6.31 -0.62 10.43
CA SER A 95 5.53 -1.61 11.19
C SER A 95 6.06 -3.05 11.03
N ARG A 96 6.90 -3.29 10.03
CA ARG A 96 7.67 -4.52 9.81
C ARG A 96 9.13 -4.18 9.93
N ASP A 97 9.93 -4.97 10.66
CA ASP A 97 11.34 -4.72 11.03
C ASP A 97 12.27 -4.29 9.85
N VAL A 98 12.14 -3.04 9.39
CA VAL A 98 12.84 -2.44 8.26
C VAL A 98 13.36 -1.06 8.64
N LEU A 99 14.37 -0.59 7.92
CA LEU A 99 14.90 0.77 8.03
C LEU A 99 14.33 1.62 6.90
N VAL A 100 13.65 2.69 7.26
CA VAL A 100 13.11 3.66 6.30
C VAL A 100 14.10 4.79 6.07
N PHE A 101 14.30 5.15 4.81
CA PHE A 101 15.13 6.26 4.37
C PHE A 101 14.30 7.24 3.54
N MET A 102 14.25 8.50 3.95
CA MET A 102 13.75 9.55 3.06
C MET A 102 14.77 9.73 1.93
N ILE A 103 14.30 9.62 0.68
CA ILE A 103 15.11 9.99 -0.48
C ILE A 103 14.84 11.46 -0.77
N PRO A 104 15.84 12.35 -0.63
CA PRO A 104 15.66 13.75 -0.98
C PRO A 104 15.71 13.94 -2.50
N THR A 105 15.09 15.01 -2.99
CA THR A 105 15.32 15.50 -4.34
C THR A 105 16.80 15.89 -4.48
N VAL A 106 17.43 15.38 -5.54
CA VAL A 106 18.80 15.73 -5.89
C VAL A 106 18.73 16.97 -6.76
N ASN A 107 18.78 18.14 -6.14
CA ASN A 107 18.78 19.39 -6.88
C ASN A 107 20.16 19.59 -7.53
N THR A 108 20.23 19.53 -8.86
CA THR A 108 21.48 19.79 -9.62
C THR A 108 21.79 21.27 -9.78
N ASP A 109 20.80 22.15 -9.53
CA ASP A 109 20.88 23.59 -9.80
C ASP A 109 21.06 24.44 -8.53
N GLY A 110 21.36 23.80 -7.40
CA GLY A 110 21.62 24.48 -6.12
C GLY A 110 22.98 25.16 -6.05
N LEU A 111 23.11 26.17 -5.18
CA LEU A 111 24.36 26.88 -4.86
C LEU A 111 25.45 25.99 -4.21
N LEU A 112 25.09 24.76 -3.83
CA LEU A 112 25.99 23.79 -3.20
C LEU A 112 26.55 22.85 -4.29
N HIS A 113 27.83 22.51 -4.20
CA HIS A 113 28.49 21.62 -5.15
C HIS A 113 27.63 20.38 -5.45
N PRO A 114 27.30 20.11 -6.72
CA PRO A 114 26.48 18.97 -7.07
C PRO A 114 27.21 17.69 -6.65
N SER A 115 26.53 16.87 -5.84
CA SER A 115 27.01 15.54 -5.49
C SER A 115 27.12 14.68 -6.76
N ASN A 116 28.12 13.80 -6.84
CA ASN A 116 28.19 12.79 -7.89
C ASN A 116 27.14 11.67 -7.70
N ILE A 117 26.42 11.67 -6.56
CA ILE A 117 25.35 10.71 -6.28
C ILE A 117 24.20 10.96 -7.25
N ARG A 118 23.82 9.90 -7.96
CA ARG A 118 22.70 9.86 -8.91
C ARG A 118 21.53 9.09 -8.29
N LEU A 119 20.32 9.23 -8.86
CA LEU A 119 19.16 8.50 -8.38
C LEU A 119 19.33 6.97 -8.47
N ARG A 120 20.08 6.46 -9.45
CA ARG A 120 20.51 5.05 -9.52
C ARG A 120 21.29 4.56 -8.31
N ASP A 121 22.03 5.44 -7.63
CA ASP A 121 22.81 5.03 -6.46
C ASP A 121 21.88 4.75 -5.27
N TYR A 122 20.73 5.41 -5.18
CA TYR A 122 19.69 5.04 -4.22
C TYR A 122 19.12 3.65 -4.52
N ALA A 123 18.80 3.34 -5.79
CA ALA A 123 18.32 2.02 -6.19
C ALA A 123 19.32 0.87 -5.91
N ARG A 124 20.62 1.18 -5.86
CA ARG A 124 21.69 0.22 -5.47
C ARG A 124 21.75 -0.05 -3.97
N HIS A 125 21.43 0.94 -3.13
CA HIS A 125 21.58 0.83 -1.68
C HIS A 125 20.28 0.53 -0.94
N LEU A 126 19.15 0.68 -1.63
CA LEU A 126 17.81 0.47 -1.11
C LEU A 126 17.19 -0.77 -1.76
N ASP A 127 16.41 -1.50 -0.97
CA ASP A 127 15.83 -2.78 -1.34
C ASP A 127 14.42 -2.63 -1.95
N GLY A 128 13.82 -1.45 -1.87
CA GLY A 128 12.52 -1.11 -2.46
C GLY A 128 12.18 0.38 -2.31
N LEU A 129 11.19 0.84 -3.08
CA LEU A 129 10.75 2.23 -3.12
C LEU A 129 9.25 2.35 -2.79
N VAL A 130 8.91 3.33 -1.97
CA VAL A 130 7.54 3.79 -1.74
C VAL A 130 7.40 5.24 -2.21
N LEU A 131 6.47 5.48 -3.13
CA LEU A 131 6.06 6.81 -3.58
C LEU A 131 4.85 7.24 -2.77
N GLN A 132 5.04 8.21 -1.88
CA GLN A 132 3.98 8.66 -0.96
C GLN A 132 2.97 9.60 -1.65
N GLY A 133 1.81 9.80 -1.00
CA GLY A 133 0.79 10.74 -1.45
C GLY A 133 1.26 12.21 -1.49
N GLY A 134 0.35 13.11 -1.85
CA GLY A 134 0.53 14.56 -1.73
C GLY A 134 -0.04 15.35 -2.89
N ALA A 135 0.54 16.52 -3.17
CA ALA A 135 0.07 17.43 -4.20
C ALA A 135 -0.08 16.76 -5.58
N ASP A 136 -1.00 17.26 -6.39
CA ASP A 136 -1.35 16.74 -7.71
C ASP A 136 -0.14 16.45 -8.61
N VAL A 137 -0.32 15.45 -9.48
CA VAL A 137 0.60 15.22 -10.60
C VAL A 137 0.32 16.28 -11.65
N SER A 138 1.37 16.94 -12.16
CA SER A 138 1.22 18.00 -13.14
C SER A 138 0.67 17.45 -14.46
N PRO A 139 -0.35 18.07 -15.07
CA PRO A 139 -0.85 17.71 -16.39
C PRO A 139 0.23 17.66 -17.48
N GLN A 140 1.23 18.52 -17.36
CA GLN A 140 2.36 18.56 -18.28
C GLN A 140 3.21 17.28 -18.25
N SER A 141 3.12 16.47 -17.19
CA SER A 141 3.84 15.20 -17.05
C SER A 141 3.22 14.07 -17.87
N TYR A 142 1.97 14.22 -18.30
CA TYR A 142 1.26 13.31 -19.22
C TYR A 142 0.75 14.03 -20.49
N ALA A 143 1.49 15.05 -20.91
CA ALA A 143 1.27 15.80 -22.15
C ALA A 143 -0.09 16.53 -22.27
N GLU A 144 -0.69 16.89 -21.13
CA GLU A 144 -1.88 17.74 -21.07
C GLU A 144 -1.56 19.14 -20.51
N THR A 145 -2.49 20.08 -20.66
CA THR A 145 -2.43 21.42 -20.05
C THR A 145 -3.38 21.47 -18.86
N PRO A 146 -3.04 22.19 -17.77
CA PRO A 146 -3.96 22.39 -16.66
C PRO A 146 -5.27 23.00 -17.14
N THR A 147 -6.38 22.34 -16.84
CA THR A 147 -7.74 22.83 -17.12
C THR A 147 -8.09 24.01 -16.21
N ARG A 148 -7.46 24.09 -15.03
CA ARG A 148 -7.53 25.23 -14.12
C ARG A 148 -6.14 25.52 -13.51
N PRO A 149 -5.84 26.79 -13.16
CA PRO A 149 -4.55 27.16 -12.58
C PRO A 149 -4.21 26.41 -11.28
N GLU A 150 -5.19 26.16 -10.42
CA GLU A 150 -5.03 25.45 -9.15
C GLU A 150 -4.61 23.97 -9.31
N TRP A 151 -4.87 23.36 -10.46
CA TRP A 151 -4.52 21.96 -10.77
C TRP A 151 -3.24 21.84 -11.60
N SER A 152 -2.33 22.81 -11.46
CA SER A 152 -1.04 22.80 -12.15
C SER A 152 -0.11 21.67 -11.69
N GLY A 153 -0.34 21.15 -10.47
CA GLY A 153 0.45 20.11 -9.83
C GLY A 153 1.90 20.51 -9.54
N ASP A 154 2.68 19.54 -9.07
CA ASP A 154 4.09 19.74 -8.73
C ASP A 154 5.02 19.06 -9.75
N ARG A 155 5.30 19.76 -10.84
CA ARG A 155 6.18 19.25 -11.91
C ARG A 155 7.61 18.97 -11.44
N ALA A 156 8.11 19.74 -10.47
CA ALA A 156 9.45 19.52 -9.95
C ALA A 156 9.53 18.18 -9.19
N ARG A 157 8.50 17.87 -8.37
CA ARG A 157 8.36 16.58 -7.72
C ARG A 157 8.14 15.45 -8.73
N ASP A 158 7.32 15.68 -9.76
CA ASP A 158 7.07 14.69 -10.82
C ASP A 158 8.36 14.20 -11.46
N MET A 159 9.19 15.11 -11.96
CA MET A 159 10.42 14.74 -12.69
C MET A 159 11.36 13.89 -11.82
N TYR A 160 11.52 14.27 -10.56
CA TYR A 160 12.32 13.55 -9.60
C TYR A 160 11.76 12.14 -9.29
N GLU A 161 10.45 12.04 -9.00
CA GLU A 161 9.85 10.75 -8.65
C GLU A 161 9.73 9.82 -9.87
N LEU A 162 9.55 10.36 -11.09
CA LEU A 162 9.58 9.59 -12.35
C LEU A 162 10.96 8.98 -12.60
N GLU A 163 12.03 9.75 -12.40
CA GLU A 163 13.40 9.24 -12.54
C GLU A 163 13.71 8.19 -11.45
N LEU A 164 13.26 8.40 -10.21
CA LEU A 164 13.37 7.38 -9.17
C LEU A 164 12.65 6.07 -9.52
N LEU A 165 11.39 6.18 -9.96
CA LEU A 165 10.61 5.02 -10.37
C LEU A 165 11.33 4.26 -11.48
N HIS A 166 11.82 4.96 -12.51
CA HIS A 166 12.60 4.36 -13.58
C HIS A 166 13.82 3.59 -13.04
N GLU A 167 14.65 4.23 -12.22
CA GLU A 167 15.88 3.60 -11.70
C GLU A 167 15.61 2.38 -10.80
N PHE A 168 14.53 2.38 -10.00
CA PHE A 168 14.15 1.21 -9.20
C PHE A 168 13.57 0.07 -10.04
N VAL A 169 12.75 0.39 -11.04
CA VAL A 169 12.17 -0.61 -11.95
C VAL A 169 13.26 -1.26 -12.80
N GLU A 170 14.19 -0.48 -13.35
CA GLU A 170 15.34 -0.98 -14.10
C GLU A 170 16.26 -1.86 -13.24
N ALA A 171 16.43 -1.51 -11.96
CA ALA A 171 17.16 -2.34 -10.99
C ALA A 171 16.40 -3.61 -10.54
N GLY A 172 15.18 -3.84 -11.05
CA GLY A 172 14.34 -4.97 -10.67
C GLY A 172 13.84 -4.92 -9.22
N LYS A 173 13.90 -3.75 -8.57
CA LYS A 173 13.46 -3.55 -7.18
C LYS A 173 11.95 -3.28 -7.15
N PRO A 174 11.26 -3.68 -6.07
CA PRO A 174 9.83 -3.42 -5.95
C PRO A 174 9.52 -1.94 -5.73
N VAL A 175 8.41 -1.49 -6.30
CA VAL A 175 7.88 -0.13 -6.10
C VAL A 175 6.42 -0.16 -5.67
N MET A 176 6.08 0.62 -4.65
CA MET A 176 4.70 0.84 -4.22
C MET A 176 4.35 2.32 -4.32
N GLY A 177 3.24 2.66 -4.97
CA GLY A 177 2.74 4.03 -5.04
C GLY A 177 1.44 4.19 -4.27
N ILE A 178 1.35 5.21 -3.43
CA ILE A 178 0.16 5.51 -2.60
C ILE A 178 -0.46 6.83 -3.05
N CYS A 179 -1.77 6.82 -3.32
CA CYS A 179 -2.56 7.94 -3.81
C CYS A 179 -1.90 8.59 -5.03
N ARG A 180 -1.30 9.77 -4.88
CA ARG A 180 -0.45 10.40 -5.89
C ARG A 180 0.60 9.45 -6.49
N GLY A 181 1.24 8.62 -5.67
CA GLY A 181 2.23 7.65 -6.16
C GLY A 181 1.64 6.63 -7.14
N CYS A 182 0.38 6.23 -6.95
CA CYS A 182 -0.35 5.38 -7.91
C CYS A 182 -0.52 6.09 -9.26
N GLN A 183 -0.95 7.34 -9.22
CA GLN A 183 -1.15 8.18 -10.40
C GLN A 183 0.17 8.41 -11.15
N LEU A 184 1.26 8.67 -10.43
CA LEU A 184 2.58 8.85 -11.02
C LEU A 184 3.11 7.57 -11.69
N ILE A 185 2.89 6.40 -11.08
CA ILE A 185 3.21 5.11 -11.71
C ILE A 185 2.48 4.99 -13.04
N ASN A 186 1.18 5.29 -13.09
CA ASN A 186 0.40 5.25 -14.33
C ASN A 186 0.99 6.16 -15.41
N VAL A 187 1.30 7.41 -15.04
CA VAL A 187 1.90 8.41 -15.94
C VAL A 187 3.27 7.97 -16.47
N ALA A 188 4.11 7.37 -15.62
CA ALA A 188 5.42 6.87 -16.02
C ALA A 188 5.35 5.79 -17.11
N PHE A 189 4.29 4.97 -17.10
CA PHE A 189 4.03 3.96 -18.12
C PHE A 189 3.20 4.50 -19.31
N GLY A 190 3.02 5.81 -19.41
CA GLY A 190 2.37 6.50 -20.53
C GLY A 190 0.85 6.62 -20.41
N GLY A 191 0.29 6.42 -19.23
CA GLY A 191 -1.12 6.69 -18.95
C GLY A 191 -1.41 8.18 -18.74
N SER A 192 -2.69 8.52 -18.56
CA SER A 192 -3.13 9.89 -18.24
C SER A 192 -4.12 9.90 -17.07
N LEU A 193 -4.40 11.09 -16.54
CA LEU A 193 -5.25 11.29 -15.37
C LEU A 193 -6.48 12.12 -15.72
N TYR A 194 -7.55 11.95 -14.93
CA TYR A 194 -8.55 12.98 -14.74
C TYR A 194 -7.93 14.04 -13.83
N GLN A 195 -8.02 15.31 -14.23
CA GLN A 195 -7.44 16.42 -13.48
C GLN A 195 -8.31 16.76 -12.26
N ASP A 196 -9.61 16.52 -12.39
CA ASP A 196 -10.57 16.61 -11.31
C ASP A 196 -11.78 15.72 -11.62
N ILE A 197 -12.03 14.72 -10.77
CA ILE A 197 -13.13 13.76 -10.93
C ILE A 197 -14.47 14.51 -10.96
N ALA A 198 -14.65 15.51 -10.10
CA ALA A 198 -15.93 16.22 -9.98
C ALA A 198 -16.28 17.01 -11.25
N SER A 199 -15.30 17.61 -11.94
CA SER A 199 -15.56 18.28 -13.22
C SER A 199 -15.49 17.38 -14.44
N ASP A 200 -14.60 16.38 -14.43
CA ASP A 200 -14.31 15.57 -15.63
C ASP A 200 -15.23 14.34 -15.76
N VAL A 201 -15.84 13.90 -14.66
CA VAL A 201 -16.71 12.72 -14.59
C VAL A 201 -18.00 13.06 -13.80
N PRO A 202 -19.00 13.71 -14.43
CA PRO A 202 -20.15 14.28 -13.72
C PRO A 202 -20.99 13.30 -12.89
N ASP A 203 -20.99 12.02 -13.26
CA ASP A 203 -21.75 10.95 -12.57
C ASP A 203 -20.91 10.21 -11.52
N ALA A 204 -19.64 10.58 -11.33
CA ALA A 204 -18.78 9.98 -10.31
C ALA A 204 -19.17 10.44 -8.91
N MET A 205 -18.89 9.59 -7.92
CA MET A 205 -19.05 10.00 -6.52
C MET A 205 -17.92 10.95 -6.12
N ALA A 206 -18.09 11.65 -5.00
CA ALA A 206 -16.99 12.41 -4.42
C ALA A 206 -15.93 11.45 -3.85
N HIS A 207 -14.67 11.62 -4.25
CA HIS A 207 -13.49 10.90 -3.73
C HIS A 207 -12.64 11.75 -2.78
N VAL A 208 -13.07 12.98 -2.54
CA VAL A 208 -12.55 13.84 -1.49
C VAL A 208 -13.73 14.53 -0.82
N HIS A 209 -13.66 14.69 0.49
CA HIS A 209 -14.70 15.31 1.29
C HIS A 209 -14.07 16.20 2.37
N ASP A 210 -14.85 17.14 2.92
CA ASP A 210 -14.41 18.00 4.04
C ASP A 210 -14.07 17.18 5.30
N ASP A 211 -14.64 15.98 5.42
CA ASP A 211 -14.31 15.00 6.44
C ASP A 211 -12.97 14.29 6.21
N TYR A 212 -12.23 14.68 5.17
CA TYR A 212 -10.85 14.32 4.81
C TYR A 212 -10.55 12.83 5.04
N ASP A 213 -9.83 12.50 6.12
CA ASP A 213 -9.37 11.16 6.43
C ASP A 213 -10.46 10.23 6.96
N ARG A 214 -11.72 10.66 7.04
CA ARG A 214 -12.89 9.84 7.43
C ARG A 214 -13.77 9.43 6.26
N HIS A 215 -13.57 10.01 5.07
CA HIS A 215 -14.33 9.64 3.88
C HIS A 215 -13.98 8.23 3.38
N ARG A 216 -14.99 7.43 3.06
CA ARG A 216 -14.85 6.01 2.69
C ARG A 216 -15.71 5.66 1.49
N HIS A 217 -15.28 4.66 0.73
CA HIS A 217 -16.12 4.02 -0.27
C HIS A 217 -15.72 2.56 -0.47
N GLU A 218 -16.61 1.83 -1.14
CA GLU A 218 -16.41 0.43 -1.47
C GLU A 218 -15.55 0.30 -2.73
N ILE A 219 -14.69 -0.72 -2.73
CA ILE A 219 -13.94 -1.17 -3.90
C ILE A 219 -14.26 -2.62 -4.22
N VAL A 220 -14.13 -2.98 -5.49
CA VAL A 220 -14.24 -4.33 -6.01
C VAL A 220 -12.96 -4.72 -6.74
N PHE A 221 -12.65 -6.01 -6.71
CA PHE A 221 -11.49 -6.57 -7.42
C PHE A 221 -11.97 -7.21 -8.73
N PRO A 222 -11.45 -6.79 -9.90
CA PRO A 222 -11.75 -7.46 -11.16
C PRO A 222 -11.37 -8.94 -11.13
N GLU A 223 -12.05 -9.77 -11.94
CA GLU A 223 -11.70 -11.17 -12.10
C GLU A 223 -10.22 -11.30 -12.54
N GLY A 224 -9.48 -12.20 -11.90
CA GLY A 224 -8.05 -12.35 -12.17
C GLY A 224 -7.14 -11.31 -11.49
N SER A 225 -7.68 -10.38 -10.70
CA SER A 225 -6.89 -9.44 -9.87
C SER A 225 -5.92 -10.21 -8.95
N SER A 226 -4.63 -9.90 -9.08
CA SER A 226 -3.59 -10.44 -8.22
C SER A 226 -3.69 -9.88 -6.79
N LEU A 227 -4.14 -8.63 -6.67
CA LEU A 227 -4.42 -7.98 -5.40
C LEU A 227 -5.61 -8.65 -4.70
N GLY A 228 -6.70 -8.90 -5.43
CA GLY A 228 -7.86 -9.65 -4.92
C GLY A 228 -7.46 -11.03 -4.40
N ARG A 229 -6.63 -11.77 -5.14
CA ARG A 229 -6.08 -13.07 -4.68
C ARG A 229 -5.23 -12.93 -3.41
N MET A 230 -4.33 -11.95 -3.37
CA MET A 230 -3.43 -11.69 -2.24
C MET A 230 -4.21 -11.39 -0.94
N LEU A 231 -5.28 -10.60 -1.06
CA LEU A 231 -6.18 -10.24 0.04
C LEU A 231 -7.23 -11.32 0.32
N LYS A 232 -7.28 -12.39 -0.48
CA LYS A 232 -8.30 -13.45 -0.45
C LYS A 232 -9.73 -12.95 -0.72
N MET A 233 -9.86 -11.85 -1.47
CA MET A 233 -11.10 -11.15 -1.84
C MET A 233 -11.52 -11.48 -3.28
N HIS A 234 -11.75 -12.75 -3.60
CA HIS A 234 -11.95 -13.23 -4.98
C HIS A 234 -13.26 -12.76 -5.65
N SER A 235 -14.20 -12.23 -4.86
CA SER A 235 -15.51 -11.72 -5.34
C SER A 235 -16.19 -10.78 -4.34
N GLY A 236 -15.42 -10.23 -3.39
CA GLY A 236 -15.95 -9.43 -2.28
C GLY A 236 -15.66 -7.94 -2.46
N GLN A 237 -16.58 -7.11 -1.96
CA GLN A 237 -16.31 -5.69 -1.75
C GLN A 237 -15.41 -5.51 -0.53
N ALA A 238 -14.59 -4.46 -0.56
CA ALA A 238 -13.83 -4.00 0.60
C ALA A 238 -14.06 -2.50 0.79
N LEU A 239 -13.98 -2.02 2.03
CA LEU A 239 -14.07 -0.59 2.32
C LEU A 239 -12.67 0.01 2.48
N VAL A 240 -12.44 1.15 1.82
CA VAL A 240 -11.18 1.90 1.89
C VAL A 240 -11.46 3.37 2.17
N ASN A 241 -10.43 4.10 2.58
CA ASN A 241 -10.50 5.56 2.66
C ASN A 241 -10.22 6.23 1.31
N SER A 242 -10.69 7.47 1.15
CA SER A 242 -10.50 8.22 -0.09
C SER A 242 -10.32 9.70 0.18
N ILE A 243 -9.22 10.23 -0.34
CA ILE A 243 -8.76 11.62 -0.17
C ILE A 243 -8.08 12.06 -1.47
N HIS A 244 -8.76 11.92 -2.60
CA HIS A 244 -8.22 12.29 -3.89
C HIS A 244 -9.31 12.88 -4.80
N HIS A 245 -8.92 13.89 -5.57
CA HIS A 245 -9.78 14.44 -6.62
C HIS A 245 -9.23 14.14 -8.02
N GLN A 246 -7.96 13.72 -8.14
CA GLN A 246 -7.41 13.13 -9.36
C GLN A 246 -7.58 11.61 -9.37
N ALA A 247 -7.67 11.02 -10.56
CA ALA A 247 -7.74 9.57 -10.75
C ALA A 247 -7.15 9.16 -12.10
N VAL A 248 -6.85 7.87 -12.27
CA VAL A 248 -6.40 7.32 -13.57
C VAL A 248 -7.53 7.40 -14.60
N LYS A 249 -7.25 8.05 -15.75
CA LYS A 249 -8.16 8.18 -16.90
C LYS A 249 -7.86 7.13 -17.96
N ASN A 250 -6.65 7.19 -18.52
CA ASN A 250 -6.14 6.18 -19.43
C ASN A 250 -5.04 5.38 -18.73
N LEU A 251 -5.17 4.06 -18.75
CA LEU A 251 -4.19 3.17 -18.14
C LEU A 251 -2.90 3.13 -18.97
N GLY A 252 -1.75 3.18 -18.30
CA GLY A 252 -0.43 3.05 -18.92
C GLY A 252 -0.20 1.68 -19.57
N ARG A 253 0.89 1.59 -20.34
CA ARG A 253 1.27 0.37 -21.06
C ARG A 253 1.67 -0.74 -20.10
N ASP A 254 1.36 -1.98 -20.47
CA ASP A 254 1.66 -3.19 -19.70
C ASP A 254 1.15 -3.15 -18.24
N MET A 255 0.12 -2.35 -17.97
CA MET A 255 -0.53 -2.24 -16.68
C MET A 255 -1.86 -2.99 -16.65
N THR A 256 -2.24 -3.45 -15.47
CA THR A 256 -3.57 -4.02 -15.19
C THR A 256 -4.25 -3.25 -14.06
N VAL A 257 -5.57 -3.10 -14.15
CA VAL A 257 -6.39 -2.61 -13.04
C VAL A 257 -6.58 -3.75 -12.04
N GLU A 258 -6.23 -3.50 -10.78
CA GLU A 258 -6.29 -4.47 -9.69
C GLU A 258 -7.47 -4.24 -8.75
N ALA A 259 -8.00 -3.01 -8.68
CA ALA A 259 -9.22 -2.67 -7.96
C ALA A 259 -9.93 -1.48 -8.61
N ARG A 260 -11.25 -1.40 -8.43
CA ARG A 260 -12.09 -0.28 -8.85
C ARG A 260 -13.02 0.15 -7.74
N SER A 261 -13.35 1.42 -7.68
CA SER A 261 -14.47 1.94 -6.92
C SER A 261 -15.75 1.25 -7.38
N ALA A 262 -16.50 0.68 -6.44
CA ALA A 262 -17.73 -0.05 -6.74
C ALA A 262 -18.86 0.87 -7.25
N PRO A 263 -19.05 2.09 -6.69
CA PRO A 263 -20.12 2.99 -7.11
C PRO A 263 -19.98 3.56 -8.53
N ASP A 264 -18.76 3.89 -8.97
CA ASP A 264 -18.53 4.66 -10.20
C ASP A 264 -17.46 4.07 -11.15
N GLY A 265 -16.82 2.97 -10.76
CA GLY A 265 -15.84 2.27 -11.59
C GLY A 265 -14.47 2.93 -11.69
N MET A 266 -14.22 4.02 -10.94
CA MET A 266 -12.92 4.68 -10.87
C MET A 266 -11.80 3.69 -10.50
N VAL A 267 -10.63 3.87 -11.10
CA VAL A 267 -9.49 2.96 -10.89
C VAL A 267 -8.87 3.25 -9.52
N GLU A 268 -8.82 2.21 -8.68
CA GLU A 268 -8.38 2.32 -7.28
C GLU A 268 -7.06 1.59 -7.01
N ALA A 269 -6.71 0.62 -7.84
CA ALA A 269 -5.39 0.02 -7.80
C ALA A 269 -4.94 -0.41 -9.20
N ILE A 270 -3.64 -0.31 -9.43
CA ILE A 270 -3.00 -0.69 -10.69
C ILE A 270 -1.73 -1.49 -10.42
N ARG A 271 -1.32 -2.30 -11.39
CA ARG A 271 -0.07 -3.05 -11.32
C ARG A 271 0.62 -3.08 -12.68
N TYR A 272 1.92 -2.86 -12.70
CA TYR A 272 2.74 -3.08 -13.89
C TYR A 272 3.13 -4.55 -13.98
N THR A 273 2.92 -5.15 -15.16
CA THR A 273 2.94 -6.60 -15.33
C THR A 273 4.30 -7.19 -15.67
N LYS A 274 5.29 -6.36 -16.03
CA LYS A 274 6.65 -6.81 -16.38
C LYS A 274 7.62 -6.79 -15.20
N ALA A 275 7.16 -6.47 -14.00
CA ALA A 275 7.96 -6.49 -12.79
C ALA A 275 7.30 -7.37 -11.71
N PRO A 276 8.08 -7.97 -10.79
CA PRO A 276 7.52 -8.78 -9.70
C PRO A 276 6.58 -8.01 -8.78
N PHE A 277 6.88 -6.73 -8.52
CA PHE A 277 6.04 -5.85 -7.72
C PHE A 277 6.25 -4.38 -8.11
N VAL A 278 5.35 -3.85 -8.93
CA VAL A 278 5.19 -2.41 -9.14
C VAL A 278 3.69 -2.16 -9.09
N MET A 279 3.21 -1.60 -7.98
CA MET A 279 1.79 -1.52 -7.67
C MET A 279 1.44 -0.13 -7.14
N GLY A 280 0.33 0.43 -7.63
CA GLY A 280 -0.27 1.67 -7.15
C GLY A 280 -1.58 1.38 -6.43
N LEU A 281 -1.80 2.02 -5.28
CA LEU A 281 -3.06 2.05 -4.53
C LEU A 281 -3.50 3.50 -4.45
N GLN A 282 -4.76 3.79 -4.77
CA GLN A 282 -5.29 5.16 -4.77
C GLN A 282 -5.74 5.60 -3.36
N TRP A 283 -6.15 4.65 -2.52
CA TRP A 283 -6.40 4.86 -1.08
C TRP A 283 -5.10 4.95 -0.26
N HIS A 284 -5.23 5.28 1.02
CA HIS A 284 -4.11 5.46 1.95
C HIS A 284 -4.07 4.34 3.00
N PRO A 285 -3.38 3.20 2.74
CA PRO A 285 -3.29 2.09 3.69
C PRO A 285 -2.64 2.47 5.03
N GLU A 286 -1.84 3.53 5.07
CA GLU A 286 -1.22 4.09 6.28
C GLU A 286 -2.23 4.67 7.27
N PHE A 287 -3.47 4.95 6.85
CA PHE A 287 -4.57 5.36 7.73
C PHE A 287 -5.43 4.18 8.21
N HIS A 288 -5.16 2.97 7.71
CA HIS A 288 -5.87 1.76 8.12
C HIS A 288 -5.21 1.18 9.39
N ARG A 289 -5.88 1.29 10.53
CA ARG A 289 -5.38 0.64 11.77
C ARG A 289 -5.46 -0.89 11.63
N ALA A 290 -4.35 -1.57 11.89
CA ALA A 290 -4.32 -3.03 11.97
C ALA A 290 -5.33 -3.54 13.02
N GLY A 291 -6.28 -4.38 12.60
CA GLY A 291 -7.35 -4.91 13.46
C GLY A 291 -8.59 -4.02 13.62
N GLY A 292 -8.68 -2.90 12.89
CA GLY A 292 -9.94 -2.20 12.70
C GLY A 292 -10.89 -3.07 11.87
N VAL A 293 -12.14 -3.23 12.33
CA VAL A 293 -13.09 -4.18 11.73
C VAL A 293 -13.72 -3.66 10.42
N GLU A 294 -13.49 -2.38 10.10
CA GLU A 294 -14.24 -1.66 9.07
C GLU A 294 -13.47 -1.48 7.75
N LEU A 295 -12.17 -1.17 7.81
CA LEU A 295 -11.36 -0.93 6.61
C LEU A 295 -10.56 -2.16 6.20
N LEU A 296 -10.26 -2.23 4.90
CA LEU A 296 -9.43 -3.29 4.32
C LEU A 296 -8.10 -3.45 5.06
N ASP A 297 -7.81 -4.66 5.54
CA ASP A 297 -6.49 -4.98 6.09
C ASP A 297 -5.44 -4.97 4.97
N CYS A 298 -4.64 -3.90 4.94
CA CYS A 298 -3.59 -3.71 3.93
C CYS A 298 -2.27 -4.38 4.32
N THR A 299 -2.22 -5.08 5.45
CA THR A 299 -1.04 -5.80 5.93
C THR A 299 -0.48 -6.80 4.91
N PRO A 300 -1.28 -7.62 4.19
CA PRO A 300 -0.76 -8.54 3.18
C PRO A 300 -0.06 -7.83 2.03
N ILE A 301 -0.45 -6.59 1.71
CA ILE A 301 0.17 -5.80 0.62
C ILE A 301 1.59 -5.40 1.01
N LEU A 302 1.76 -4.84 2.21
CA LEU A 302 3.09 -4.48 2.74
C LEU A 302 3.98 -5.72 2.88
N ASP A 303 3.42 -6.83 3.39
CA ASP A 303 4.17 -8.08 3.52
C ASP A 303 4.64 -8.63 2.17
N ASN A 304 3.82 -8.53 1.13
CA ASN A 304 4.21 -8.95 -0.21
C ASN A 304 5.28 -8.04 -0.81
N PHE A 305 5.16 -6.72 -0.66
CA PHE A 305 6.19 -5.76 -1.08
C PHE A 305 7.54 -6.06 -0.42
N LEU A 306 7.56 -6.24 0.90
CA LEU A 306 8.80 -6.52 1.65
C LEU A 306 9.37 -7.91 1.36
N ARG A 307 8.52 -8.89 1.06
CA ARG A 307 8.97 -10.20 0.58
C ARG A 307 9.71 -10.05 -0.73
N VAL A 308 9.14 -9.35 -1.71
CA VAL A 308 9.79 -9.10 -3.00
C VAL A 308 11.08 -8.30 -2.83
N ALA A 309 11.09 -7.27 -1.98
CA ALA A 309 12.29 -6.49 -1.67
C ALA A 309 13.44 -7.38 -1.16
N ARG A 310 13.12 -8.38 -0.33
CA ARG A 310 14.10 -9.35 0.17
C ARG A 310 14.60 -10.30 -0.91
N GLU A 311 13.75 -10.68 -1.86
CA GLU A 311 14.10 -11.55 -2.99
C GLU A 311 14.97 -10.84 -4.03
N THR A 312 14.76 -9.53 -4.21
CA THR A 312 15.43 -8.73 -5.24
C THR A 312 16.57 -7.87 -4.70
N ARG A 313 16.99 -8.02 -3.43
CA ARG A 313 17.98 -7.11 -2.78
C ARG A 313 19.41 -7.16 -3.33
N PHE A 314 19.70 -8.10 -4.23
CA PHE A 314 21.06 -8.32 -4.78
C PHE A 314 21.41 -7.30 -5.87
#